data_AF-A0A817QT80-F1
#
_entry.id   AF-A0A817QT80-F1
#
_cell.length_a   1.000
_cell.length_b   1.000
_cell.length_c   1.000
_cell.angle_alpha   90.00
_cell.angle_beta   90.00
_cell.angle_gamma   90.00
#
_symmetry.space_group_name_H-M   'P 1'
#
loop_
_entity.id
_entity.type
_entity.pdbx_description
1 polymer ?
#
loop_
_entity_poly.entity_id
_entity_poly.type
_entity_poly.pdbx_seq_one_letter_code
_entity_poly.pdbx_strand_id
1 'polypeptide(L)'
;MVSFDSFEQCVIKLQQLTHFKVVARVKDMSDLMNGTRWEQLMLRTRISKFNFRFKYNSSKSVIRNQDNNSLLDSFRSPFWLEQKRWFVACHKETLDSALNVYSVPEFRPHHVFFYHNNSYPPLSTAPPRIEQQSFYNSNIDLVVKFSESITPPLYHFSQVDSLRLLGSTLPSVSILMSYVDLHRIKKLDVSNISTILVGELHSLFDHTPQLYHFTLKILNPLFVLPRQLRSCKLENNGQSIDVDQFCSICSSIEHLDITVESKEIMIALIDRLEHLESIVFRLGNVAKA
;
A
#
# COMPACT_ATOMS: atom_id res chain seq x y z
N MET A 1 19.59 23.41 -13.08
CA MET A 1 18.92 22.11 -13.32
C MET A 1 19.99 21.21 -13.90
N VAL A 2 20.22 20.01 -13.37
CA VAL A 2 21.28 19.11 -13.89
C VAL A 2 20.74 18.45 -15.17
N SER A 3 21.43 18.63 -16.30
CA SER A 3 21.07 17.94 -17.55
C SER A 3 21.37 16.44 -17.44
N PHE A 4 20.66 15.62 -18.21
CA PHE A 4 20.97 14.18 -18.27
C PHE A 4 22.43 13.96 -18.69
N ASP A 5 22.96 14.75 -19.63
CA ASP A 5 24.36 14.60 -20.08
C ASP A 5 25.36 14.75 -18.92
N SER A 6 25.15 15.77 -18.07
CA SER A 6 26.01 16.01 -16.90
C SER A 6 25.93 14.84 -15.91
N PHE A 7 24.73 14.31 -15.74
CA PHE A 7 24.48 13.15 -14.89
C PHE A 7 25.12 11.87 -15.46
N GLU A 8 25.00 11.63 -16.77
CA GLU A 8 25.57 10.49 -17.48
C GLU A 8 27.10 10.45 -17.33
N GLN A 9 27.75 11.60 -17.51
CA GLN A 9 29.20 11.75 -17.34
C GLN A 9 29.66 11.41 -15.92
N CYS A 10 28.85 11.72 -14.90
CA CYS A 10 29.14 11.33 -13.53
C CYS A 10 29.02 9.83 -13.35
N VAL A 11 27.94 9.20 -13.81
CA VAL A 11 27.70 7.76 -13.64
C VAL A 11 28.77 6.93 -14.35
N ILE A 12 29.21 7.33 -15.55
CA ILE A 12 30.28 6.64 -16.28
C ILE A 12 31.62 6.67 -15.51
N LYS A 13 31.89 7.70 -14.71
CA LYS A 13 33.12 7.74 -13.89
C LYS A 13 33.05 6.81 -12.68
N LEU A 14 31.86 6.35 -12.29
CA LEU A 14 31.62 5.47 -11.14
C LEU A 14 31.69 3.98 -11.55
N GLN A 15 32.84 3.55 -12.08
CA GLN A 15 33.01 2.21 -12.67
C GLN A 15 32.84 1.03 -11.68
N GLN A 16 32.93 1.28 -10.37
CA GLN A 16 32.71 0.26 -9.33
C GLN A 16 31.23 0.13 -8.90
N LEU A 17 30.35 0.99 -9.42
CA LEU A 17 28.95 1.01 -9.02
C LEU A 17 28.21 -0.20 -9.59
N THR A 18 27.72 -1.08 -8.70
CA THR A 18 26.91 -2.26 -9.07
C THR A 18 25.42 -2.05 -8.83
N HIS A 19 25.08 -1.15 -7.91
CA HIS A 19 23.71 -0.83 -7.50
C HIS A 19 23.47 0.65 -7.67
N PHE A 20 22.41 1.01 -8.39
CA PHE A 20 22.11 2.40 -8.66
C PHE A 20 20.63 2.70 -8.48
N LYS A 21 20.34 3.78 -7.75
CA LYS A 21 18.98 4.26 -7.51
C LYS A 21 18.85 5.74 -7.86
N VAL A 22 17.81 6.08 -8.62
CA VAL A 22 17.54 7.47 -9.02
C VAL A 22 16.11 7.86 -8.66
N VAL A 23 15.95 8.94 -7.91
CA VAL A 23 14.62 9.52 -7.61
C VAL A 23 14.63 10.96 -8.05
N ALA A 24 13.77 11.31 -9.00
CA ALA A 24 13.75 12.65 -9.59
C ALA A 24 12.33 13.16 -9.79
N ARG A 25 12.16 14.48 -9.59
CA ARG A 25 11.00 15.22 -10.07
C ARG A 25 11.37 15.90 -11.38
N VAL A 26 10.61 15.63 -12.44
CA VAL A 26 10.91 16.08 -13.80
C VAL A 26 9.89 17.15 -14.21
N LYS A 27 10.34 18.24 -14.84
CA LYS A 27 9.49 19.37 -15.24
C LYS A 27 8.93 19.24 -16.66
N ASP A 28 9.56 18.42 -17.47
CA ASP A 28 9.25 18.03 -18.84
C ASP A 28 9.32 16.50 -18.93
N MET A 29 8.71 15.90 -19.97
CA MET A 29 9.00 14.51 -20.34
C MET A 29 10.44 14.45 -20.90
N SER A 30 11.41 14.66 -20.01
CA SER A 30 12.83 14.78 -20.33
C SER A 30 13.46 13.44 -20.72
N ASP A 31 14.72 13.53 -21.16
CA ASP A 31 15.66 12.41 -21.31
C ASP A 31 15.64 11.37 -20.18
N LEU A 32 15.29 11.76 -18.94
CA LEU A 32 15.22 10.84 -17.81
C LEU A 32 14.15 9.75 -17.98
N MET A 33 13.10 9.99 -18.78
CA MET A 33 12.05 9.00 -19.04
C MET A 33 12.28 8.22 -20.34
N ASN A 34 13.48 8.26 -20.91
CA ASN A 34 13.86 7.51 -22.11
C ASN A 34 14.64 6.22 -21.76
N GLY A 35 13.98 5.07 -21.86
CA GLY A 35 14.56 3.77 -21.57
C GLY A 35 15.75 3.39 -22.47
N THR A 36 15.76 3.83 -23.73
CA THR A 36 16.88 3.58 -24.66
C THR A 36 18.14 4.29 -24.18
N ARG A 37 18.00 5.51 -23.65
CA ARG A 37 19.14 6.28 -23.14
C ARG A 37 19.72 5.66 -21.88
N TRP A 38 18.85 5.19 -20.99
CA TRP A 38 19.27 4.42 -19.82
C TRP A 38 19.96 3.11 -20.21
N GLU A 39 19.42 2.37 -21.17
CA GLU A 39 20.06 1.15 -21.69
C GLU A 39 21.49 1.43 -22.18
N GLN A 40 21.68 2.46 -23.02
CA GLN A 40 23.01 2.87 -23.51
C GLN A 40 23.99 3.20 -22.38
N LEU A 41 23.52 3.89 -21.33
CA LEU A 41 24.33 4.17 -20.15
C LEU A 41 24.67 2.88 -19.41
N MET A 42 23.69 2.01 -19.16
CA MET A 42 23.86 0.80 -18.36
C MET A 42 24.83 -0.19 -19.04
N LEU A 43 24.81 -0.29 -20.37
CA LEU A 43 25.77 -1.07 -21.16
C LEU A 43 27.22 -0.62 -21.00
N ARG A 44 27.46 0.63 -20.56
CA ARG A 44 28.79 1.22 -20.33
C ARG A 44 29.24 1.19 -18.87
N THR A 45 28.48 0.51 -18.00
CA THR A 45 28.71 0.47 -16.56
C THR A 45 28.68 -0.97 -16.03
N ARG A 46 29.05 -1.16 -14.75
CA ARG A 46 28.93 -2.44 -14.04
C ARG A 46 27.61 -2.59 -13.27
N ILE A 47 26.63 -1.73 -13.54
CA ILE A 47 25.36 -1.70 -12.80
C ILE A 47 24.56 -2.97 -13.14
N SER A 48 24.37 -3.81 -12.13
CA SER A 48 23.57 -5.04 -12.18
C SER A 48 22.22 -4.89 -11.52
N LYS A 49 22.03 -3.84 -10.70
CA LYS A 49 20.74 -3.45 -10.13
C LYS A 49 20.47 -1.98 -10.38
N PHE A 50 19.45 -1.68 -11.16
CA PHE A 50 19.01 -0.31 -11.44
C PHE A 50 17.57 -0.11 -10.98
N ASN A 51 17.39 0.86 -10.08
CA ASN A 51 16.11 1.22 -9.50
C ASN A 51 15.83 2.71 -9.77
N PHE A 52 14.60 3.06 -10.10
CA PHE A 52 14.26 4.46 -10.30
C PHE A 52 12.80 4.81 -9.99
N ARG A 53 12.58 6.09 -9.70
CA ARG A 53 11.27 6.73 -9.60
C ARG A 53 11.33 8.15 -10.16
N PHE A 54 10.62 8.38 -11.23
CA PHE A 54 10.51 9.68 -11.90
C PHE A 54 9.07 10.19 -11.75
N LYS A 55 8.91 11.34 -11.08
CA LYS A 55 7.61 12.02 -10.93
C LYS A 55 7.58 13.24 -11.85
N TYR A 56 6.74 13.21 -12.86
CA TYR A 56 6.49 14.33 -13.76
C TYR A 56 5.19 15.04 -13.35
N ASN A 57 5.30 16.31 -12.97
CA ASN A 57 4.13 17.13 -12.63
C ASN A 57 3.73 17.95 -13.85
N SER A 58 2.67 17.55 -14.55
CA SER A 58 2.16 18.35 -15.65
C SER A 58 1.25 19.44 -15.11
N SER A 59 1.65 20.72 -15.22
CA SER A 59 0.75 21.84 -14.97
C SER A 59 -0.30 22.02 -16.08
N LYS A 60 -0.15 21.30 -17.21
CA LYS A 60 -1.06 21.34 -18.35
C LYS A 60 -1.69 19.96 -18.56
N SER A 61 -3.01 19.92 -18.66
CA SER A 61 -3.91 18.75 -18.70
C SER A 61 -3.78 17.82 -19.93
N VAL A 62 -2.60 17.70 -20.55
CA VAL A 62 -2.45 17.13 -21.92
C VAL A 62 -1.96 15.68 -21.97
N ILE A 63 -1.74 14.99 -20.84
CA ILE A 63 -1.49 13.54 -20.91
C ILE A 63 -2.83 12.82 -21.12
N ARG A 64 -3.22 12.66 -22.39
CA ARG A 64 -4.27 11.74 -22.82
C ARG A 64 -3.76 10.32 -22.61
N ASN A 65 -4.64 9.40 -22.20
CA ASN A 65 -4.28 8.02 -21.84
C ASN A 65 -3.56 7.24 -22.97
N GLN A 66 -3.64 7.68 -24.23
CA GLN A 66 -2.96 7.08 -25.37
C GLN A 66 -1.43 7.29 -25.38
N ASP A 67 -0.90 8.35 -24.78
CA ASP A 67 0.55 8.64 -24.78
C ASP A 67 1.32 7.88 -23.69
N ASN A 68 0.64 7.22 -22.77
CA ASN A 68 1.31 6.53 -21.66
C ASN A 68 1.92 5.18 -22.10
N ASN A 69 1.38 4.54 -23.13
CA ASN A 69 1.92 3.26 -23.61
C ASN A 69 3.19 3.47 -24.44
N SER A 70 3.26 4.56 -25.21
CA SER A 70 4.45 4.94 -25.99
C SER A 70 5.64 5.32 -25.12
N LEU A 71 5.38 5.87 -23.93
CA LEU A 71 6.43 6.10 -22.92
C LEU A 71 7.17 4.81 -22.53
N LEU A 72 6.42 3.71 -22.40
CA LEU A 72 6.97 2.42 -22.02
C LEU A 72 7.68 1.70 -23.17
N ASP A 73 7.48 2.09 -24.43
CA ASP A 73 8.10 1.43 -25.58
C ASP A 73 9.62 1.46 -25.51
N SER A 74 10.20 2.57 -25.03
CA SER A 74 11.65 2.69 -24.82
C SER A 74 12.20 1.74 -23.75
N PHE A 75 11.35 1.14 -22.91
CA PHE A 75 11.68 0.17 -21.87
C PHE A 75 11.28 -1.27 -22.25
N ARG A 76 10.92 -1.52 -23.51
CA ARG A 76 10.51 -2.85 -24.01
C ARG A 76 11.58 -3.57 -24.84
N SER A 77 12.81 -3.05 -24.87
CA SER A 77 13.89 -3.73 -25.60
C SER A 77 14.26 -5.08 -24.93
N PRO A 78 14.90 -6.01 -25.66
CA PRO A 78 15.40 -7.26 -25.09
C PRO A 78 16.36 -7.06 -23.91
N PHE A 79 17.10 -5.95 -23.88
CA PHE A 79 17.94 -5.58 -22.74
C PHE A 79 17.12 -5.49 -21.46
N TRP A 80 16.00 -4.76 -21.49
CA TRP A 80 15.12 -4.58 -20.34
C TRP A 80 14.39 -5.87 -19.95
N LEU A 81 13.74 -6.52 -20.92
CA LEU A 81 12.79 -7.59 -20.65
C LEU A 81 13.43 -8.97 -20.43
N GLU A 82 14.47 -9.29 -21.21
CA GLU A 82 15.05 -10.63 -21.25
C GLU A 82 16.38 -10.68 -20.49
N GLN A 83 17.30 -9.77 -20.79
CA GLN A 83 18.66 -9.81 -20.24
C GLN A 83 18.69 -9.36 -18.78
N LYS A 84 18.10 -8.20 -18.49
CA LYS A 84 18.09 -7.61 -17.14
C LYS A 84 16.86 -7.98 -16.34
N ARG A 85 15.74 -8.28 -17.02
CA ARG A 85 14.42 -8.47 -16.41
C ARG A 85 14.04 -7.28 -15.50
N TRP A 86 14.44 -6.08 -15.92
CA TRP A 86 14.12 -4.83 -15.25
C TRP A 86 12.81 -4.32 -15.82
N PHE A 87 11.72 -4.60 -15.10
CA PHE A 87 10.40 -4.16 -15.54
C PHE A 87 10.15 -2.73 -15.12
N VAL A 88 9.37 -2.03 -15.92
CA VAL A 88 9.03 -0.62 -15.73
C VAL A 88 7.52 -0.49 -15.71
N ALA A 89 7.03 0.41 -14.88
CA ALA A 89 5.62 0.65 -14.74
C ALA A 89 5.34 2.13 -14.63
N CYS A 90 4.13 2.49 -15.04
CA CYS A 90 3.67 3.86 -15.13
C CYS A 90 2.32 3.99 -14.43
N HIS A 91 2.15 5.05 -13.63
CA HIS A 91 0.89 5.36 -12.96
C HIS A 91 0.65 6.87 -12.96
N LYS A 92 -0.58 7.27 -13.30
CA LYS A 92 -1.04 8.65 -13.20
C LYS A 92 -1.73 8.84 -11.85
N GLU A 93 -1.17 9.70 -11.01
CA GLU A 93 -1.81 10.13 -9.75
C GLU A 93 -3.03 10.98 -10.08
N THR A 94 -4.19 10.59 -9.53
CA THR A 94 -5.49 11.23 -9.80
C THR A 94 -5.61 12.62 -9.20
N LEU A 95 -4.95 12.89 -8.07
CA LEU A 95 -5.05 14.17 -7.36
C LEU A 95 -4.17 15.28 -7.97
N ASP A 96 -2.92 14.95 -8.32
CA ASP A 96 -1.93 15.95 -8.76
C ASP A 96 -1.77 16.02 -10.29
N SER A 97 -2.51 15.19 -11.05
CA SER A 97 -2.25 14.96 -12.48
C SER A 97 -0.79 14.58 -12.79
N ALA A 98 -0.08 14.05 -11.80
CA ALA A 98 1.32 13.70 -11.93
C ALA A 98 1.47 12.31 -12.56
N LEU A 99 2.45 12.17 -13.45
CA LEU A 99 2.83 10.90 -14.02
C LEU A 99 4.04 10.34 -13.27
N ASN A 100 3.92 9.13 -12.76
CA ASN A 100 5.02 8.42 -12.12
C ASN A 100 5.49 7.29 -13.03
N VAL A 101 6.78 7.23 -13.31
CA VAL A 101 7.45 6.11 -13.99
C VAL A 101 8.48 5.52 -13.03
N TYR A 102 8.49 4.21 -12.86
CA TYR A 102 9.35 3.55 -11.88
C TYR A 102 9.75 2.16 -12.33
N SER A 103 10.92 1.71 -11.88
CA SER A 103 11.34 0.32 -11.97
C SER A 103 10.52 -0.55 -11.02
N VAL A 104 10.22 -1.79 -11.39
CA VAL A 104 9.68 -2.81 -10.47
C VAL A 104 10.88 -3.46 -9.75
N PRO A 105 10.91 -3.53 -8.41
CA PRO A 105 9.82 -3.33 -7.45
C PRO A 105 9.80 -1.98 -6.71
N GLU A 106 10.53 -0.95 -7.16
CA GLU A 106 10.40 0.41 -6.56
C GLU A 106 8.97 0.96 -6.65
N PHE A 107 8.12 0.32 -7.45
CA PHE A 107 6.69 0.36 -7.27
C PHE A 107 6.30 -0.17 -5.89
N ARG A 108 6.12 0.74 -4.95
CA ARG A 108 5.41 0.44 -3.72
C ARG A 108 3.94 0.77 -3.94
N PRO A 109 3.04 -0.23 -4.10
CA PRO A 109 1.66 0.02 -3.75
C PRO A 109 1.67 0.37 -2.28
N HIS A 110 1.49 1.65 -1.98
CA HIS A 110 0.82 1.97 -0.73
C HIS A 110 -0.70 1.91 -0.96
N HIS A 111 -1.15 1.88 -2.22
CA HIS A 111 -2.55 1.79 -2.62
C HIS A 111 -2.71 0.94 -3.89
N VAL A 112 -3.38 -0.22 -3.79
CA VAL A 112 -3.88 -0.97 -4.96
C VAL A 112 -5.39 -0.77 -5.03
N PHE A 113 -5.83 -0.03 -6.04
CA PHE A 113 -7.24 0.12 -6.30
C PHE A 113 -7.69 -0.96 -7.29
N PHE A 114 -8.49 -1.92 -6.84
CA PHE A 114 -9.17 -2.84 -7.76
C PHE A 114 -10.48 -2.20 -8.21
N TYR A 115 -10.37 -1.29 -9.18
CA TYR A 115 -11.54 -0.85 -9.94
C TYR A 115 -11.70 -1.74 -11.17
N HIS A 116 -12.96 -1.98 -11.55
CA HIS A 116 -13.38 -2.51 -12.86
C HIS A 116 -12.27 -2.42 -13.93
N ASN A 117 -11.79 -3.57 -14.40
CA ASN A 117 -10.87 -3.74 -15.54
C ASN A 117 -9.48 -3.06 -15.48
N ASN A 118 -9.05 -2.46 -14.37
CA ASN A 118 -7.71 -1.85 -14.31
C ASN A 118 -6.74 -2.69 -13.47
N SER A 119 -5.87 -3.39 -14.20
CA SER A 119 -4.68 -4.12 -13.74
C SER A 119 -3.76 -3.25 -12.88
N TYR A 120 -3.02 -3.86 -11.95
CA TYR A 120 -2.01 -3.18 -11.14
C TYR A 120 -0.60 -3.74 -11.44
N PRO A 121 0.37 -2.96 -11.95
CA PRO A 121 0.20 -1.61 -12.49
C PRO A 121 -0.64 -1.64 -13.78
N PRO A 122 -1.45 -0.60 -14.06
CA PRO A 122 -2.32 -0.57 -15.23
C PRO A 122 -1.55 -0.46 -16.54
N LEU A 123 -0.30 0.02 -16.48
CA LEU A 123 0.63 0.10 -17.60
C LEU A 123 2.01 -0.32 -17.14
N SER A 124 2.43 -1.51 -17.54
CA SER A 124 3.75 -2.05 -17.22
C SER A 124 4.35 -2.82 -18.39
N THR A 125 5.68 -2.89 -18.42
CA THR A 125 6.42 -3.82 -19.27
C THR A 125 6.55 -5.21 -18.63
N ALA A 126 6.12 -5.36 -17.38
CA ALA A 126 6.14 -6.63 -16.67
C ALA A 126 5.07 -7.59 -17.25
N PRO A 127 5.39 -8.86 -17.55
CA PRO A 127 4.39 -9.83 -17.99
C PRO A 127 3.25 -9.97 -16.97
N PRO A 128 2.00 -10.23 -17.41
CA PRO A 128 0.82 -10.30 -16.55
C PRO A 128 0.89 -11.36 -15.44
N ARG A 129 1.76 -12.37 -15.59
CA ARG A 129 1.90 -13.52 -14.69
C ARG A 129 3.28 -13.62 -14.08
N ILE A 130 3.96 -12.50 -13.81
CA ILE A 130 5.18 -12.58 -13.01
C ILE A 130 4.84 -13.21 -11.67
N GLU A 131 5.44 -14.37 -11.40
CA GLU A 131 5.50 -14.97 -10.08
C GLU A 131 6.09 -13.94 -9.13
N GLN A 132 5.21 -13.25 -8.40
CA GLN A 132 5.53 -12.12 -7.53
C GLN A 132 6.51 -12.48 -6.40
N GLN A 133 6.79 -13.77 -6.23
CA GLN A 133 7.65 -14.35 -5.18
C GLN A 133 9.05 -13.75 -5.13
N SER A 134 9.61 -13.26 -6.25
CA SER A 134 11.00 -12.77 -6.30
C SER A 134 11.15 -11.24 -6.32
N PHE A 135 10.08 -10.50 -6.62
CA PHE A 135 10.17 -9.04 -6.82
C PHE A 135 9.94 -8.25 -5.53
N TYR A 136 9.14 -8.76 -4.60
CA TYR A 136 8.74 -8.01 -3.41
C TYR A 136 9.33 -8.62 -2.13
N ASN A 137 10.66 -8.67 -2.02
CA ASN A 137 11.34 -9.13 -0.80
C ASN A 137 11.23 -8.16 0.39
N SER A 138 10.26 -7.24 0.40
CA SER A 138 10.00 -6.32 1.49
C SER A 138 8.52 -6.33 1.81
N ASN A 139 8.20 -6.37 3.10
CA ASN A 139 6.84 -6.32 3.60
C ASN A 139 6.09 -5.12 3.01
N ILE A 140 4.94 -5.38 2.40
CA ILE A 140 4.11 -4.38 1.75
C ILE A 140 2.99 -3.94 2.70
N ASP A 141 2.73 -2.63 2.73
CA ASP A 141 1.49 -2.07 3.25
C ASP A 141 0.48 -2.00 2.09
N LEU A 142 -0.42 -2.98 2.02
CA LEU A 142 -1.38 -3.12 0.94
C LEU A 142 -2.71 -2.49 1.32
N VAL A 143 -3.17 -1.50 0.54
CA VAL A 143 -4.55 -1.01 0.63
C VAL A 143 -5.34 -1.59 -0.53
N VAL A 144 -6.46 -2.24 -0.23
CA VAL A 144 -7.36 -2.90 -1.17
C VAL A 144 -8.72 -2.22 -1.13
N LYS A 145 -9.18 -1.71 -2.27
CA LYS A 145 -10.53 -1.14 -2.40
C LYS A 145 -11.44 -2.09 -3.17
N PHE A 146 -12.60 -2.43 -2.61
CA PHE A 146 -13.64 -3.21 -3.26
C PHE A 146 -14.75 -2.30 -3.78
N SER A 147 -15.19 -2.59 -5.01
CA SER A 147 -16.43 -2.08 -5.61
C SER A 147 -17.41 -3.23 -5.82
N GLU A 148 -18.68 -2.91 -6.07
CA GLU A 148 -19.79 -3.85 -6.15
C GLU A 148 -19.57 -5.05 -7.10
N SER A 149 -18.75 -4.91 -8.14
CA SER A 149 -18.30 -6.07 -8.93
C SER A 149 -16.87 -6.48 -8.56
N ILE A 150 -16.72 -7.71 -8.10
CA ILE A 150 -15.42 -8.33 -7.80
C ILE A 150 -15.02 -9.14 -9.04
N THR A 151 -13.86 -8.83 -9.62
CA THR A 151 -13.30 -9.54 -10.78
C THR A 151 -12.09 -10.36 -10.36
N PRO A 152 -11.83 -11.55 -10.95
CA PRO A 152 -10.71 -12.38 -10.56
C PRO A 152 -9.39 -11.59 -10.58
N PRO A 153 -8.54 -11.71 -9.53
CA PRO A 153 -7.27 -11.01 -9.50
C PRO A 153 -6.40 -11.37 -10.68
N LEU A 154 -5.77 -10.35 -11.27
CA LEU A 154 -4.59 -10.55 -12.12
C LEU A 154 -3.33 -10.84 -11.29
N TYR A 155 -3.36 -10.54 -9.99
CA TYR A 155 -2.20 -10.48 -9.11
C TYR A 155 -2.51 -11.07 -7.74
N HIS A 156 -1.57 -11.84 -7.20
CA HIS A 156 -1.64 -12.42 -5.87
C HIS A 156 -0.43 -12.04 -5.02
N PHE A 157 -0.66 -11.31 -3.92
CA PHE A 157 0.36 -10.71 -3.07
C PHE A 157 0.68 -11.62 -1.87
N SER A 158 1.88 -12.19 -1.83
CA SER A 158 2.31 -13.14 -0.78
C SER A 158 3.22 -12.55 0.31
N GLN A 159 3.59 -11.28 0.20
CA GLN A 159 4.56 -10.59 1.08
C GLN A 159 3.93 -9.33 1.71
N VAL A 160 2.73 -9.46 2.27
CA VAL A 160 1.98 -8.36 2.88
C VAL A 160 2.01 -8.53 4.40
N ASP A 161 2.43 -7.49 5.12
CA ASP A 161 2.36 -7.46 6.59
C ASP A 161 1.20 -6.59 7.08
N SER A 162 0.84 -5.55 6.33
CA SER A 162 -0.25 -4.65 6.67
C SER A 162 -1.27 -4.62 5.54
N LEU A 163 -2.52 -4.89 5.86
CA LEU A 163 -3.64 -4.90 4.93
C LEU A 163 -4.68 -3.88 5.37
N ARG A 164 -5.04 -2.94 4.50
CA ARG A 164 -6.15 -2.02 4.71
C ARG A 164 -7.23 -2.28 3.68
N LEU A 165 -8.47 -2.44 4.12
CA LEU A 165 -9.62 -2.70 3.26
C LEU A 165 -10.51 -1.45 3.20
N LEU A 166 -10.92 -1.08 1.99
CA LEU A 166 -11.81 0.05 1.71
C LEU A 166 -13.03 -0.47 0.93
N GLY A 167 -14.24 -0.03 1.27
CA GLY A 167 -15.45 -0.51 0.60
C GLY A 167 -16.73 -0.28 1.40
N SER A 168 -17.86 -0.60 0.80
CA SER A 168 -19.15 -0.59 1.51
C SER A 168 -19.29 -1.79 2.44
N THR A 169 -18.93 -2.98 1.96
CA THR A 169 -19.05 -4.25 2.69
C THR A 169 -17.72 -4.98 2.72
N LEU A 170 -17.45 -5.70 3.81
CA LEU A 170 -16.29 -6.57 3.91
C LEU A 170 -16.43 -7.72 2.87
N PRO A 171 -15.45 -7.96 1.99
CA PRO A 171 -15.50 -9.09 1.07
C PRO A 171 -15.37 -10.42 1.82
N SER A 172 -15.86 -11.51 1.21
CA SER A 172 -15.62 -12.84 1.76
C SER A 172 -14.13 -13.17 1.80
N VAL A 173 -13.75 -14.01 2.77
CA VAL A 173 -12.36 -14.45 2.93
C VAL A 173 -11.85 -15.18 1.70
N SER A 174 -12.69 -15.99 1.04
CA SER A 174 -12.34 -16.68 -0.21
C SER A 174 -11.90 -15.70 -1.31
N ILE A 175 -12.57 -14.56 -1.40
CA ILE A 175 -12.20 -13.50 -2.33
C ILE A 175 -10.88 -12.88 -1.89
N LEU A 176 -10.71 -12.52 -0.61
CA LEU A 176 -9.46 -11.95 -0.10
C LEU A 176 -8.25 -12.86 -0.36
N MET A 177 -8.37 -14.16 -0.09
CA MET A 177 -7.31 -15.14 -0.32
C MET A 177 -6.89 -15.26 -1.79
N SER A 178 -7.79 -14.93 -2.73
CA SER A 178 -7.41 -14.86 -4.15
C SER A 178 -6.44 -13.71 -4.43
N TYR A 179 -6.49 -12.61 -3.67
CA TYR A 179 -5.63 -11.44 -3.84
C TYR A 179 -4.39 -11.45 -2.95
N VAL A 180 -4.48 -11.97 -1.72
CA VAL A 180 -3.43 -11.81 -0.70
C VAL A 180 -3.29 -13.05 0.16
N ASP A 181 -2.05 -13.42 0.50
CA ASP A 181 -1.78 -14.42 1.53
C ASP A 181 -2.07 -13.84 2.92
N LEU A 182 -3.18 -14.27 3.52
CA LEU A 182 -3.65 -13.77 4.80
C LEU A 182 -2.81 -14.24 6.00
N HIS A 183 -2.04 -15.34 5.87
CA HIS A 183 -1.31 -15.95 7.00
C HIS A 183 -0.21 -15.05 7.58
N ARG A 184 0.25 -14.09 6.78
CA ARG A 184 1.37 -13.20 7.12
C ARG A 184 0.92 -11.81 7.55
N ILE A 185 -0.38 -11.55 7.48
CA ILE A 185 -0.94 -10.27 7.89
C ILE A 185 -0.76 -10.10 9.39
N LYS A 186 -0.04 -9.05 9.73
CA LYS A 186 0.26 -8.60 11.09
C LYS A 186 -0.61 -7.42 11.48
N LYS A 187 -0.97 -6.57 10.52
CA LYS A 187 -1.83 -5.40 10.73
C LYS A 187 -3.01 -5.45 9.78
N LEU A 188 -4.21 -5.31 10.31
CA LEU A 188 -5.44 -5.26 9.53
C LEU A 188 -6.19 -3.96 9.84
N ASP A 189 -6.58 -3.23 8.82
CA ASP A 189 -7.34 -1.99 8.93
C ASP A 189 -8.63 -2.09 8.11
N VAL A 190 -9.77 -2.07 8.80
CA VAL A 190 -11.10 -2.13 8.21
C VAL A 190 -11.94 -0.90 8.57
N SER A 191 -11.33 0.19 9.06
CA SER A 191 -12.09 1.37 9.52
C SER A 191 -12.85 2.08 8.39
N ASN A 192 -12.47 1.82 7.14
CA ASN A 192 -13.12 2.36 5.94
C ASN A 192 -14.09 1.37 5.28
N ILE A 193 -14.53 0.34 6.01
CA ILE A 193 -15.65 -0.52 5.63
C ILE A 193 -16.91 -0.07 6.34
N SER A 194 -17.99 0.21 5.60
CA SER A 194 -19.25 0.69 6.19
C SER A 194 -20.02 -0.41 6.93
N THR A 195 -20.03 -1.62 6.38
CA THR A 195 -20.81 -2.76 6.88
C THR A 195 -19.89 -3.96 7.06
N ILE A 196 -19.77 -4.43 8.30
CA ILE A 196 -18.98 -5.62 8.66
C ILE A 196 -19.92 -6.60 9.37
N LEU A 197 -20.18 -7.76 8.76
CA LEU A 197 -20.90 -8.83 9.44
C LEU A 197 -19.96 -9.55 10.41
N VAL A 198 -20.47 -9.90 11.59
CA VAL A 198 -19.70 -10.56 12.67
C VAL A 198 -19.02 -11.84 12.15
N GLY A 199 -19.76 -12.69 11.43
CA GLY A 199 -19.23 -13.94 10.89
C GLY A 199 -18.14 -13.75 9.82
N GLU A 200 -18.21 -12.68 9.02
CA GLU A 200 -17.18 -12.38 8.02
C GLU A 200 -15.88 -11.92 8.68
N LEU A 201 -16.00 -11.10 9.74
CA LEU A 201 -14.85 -10.65 10.50
C LEU A 201 -14.18 -11.79 11.26
N HIS A 202 -14.95 -12.67 11.90
CA HIS A 202 -14.41 -13.86 12.58
C HIS A 202 -13.72 -14.79 11.58
N SER A 203 -14.35 -15.02 10.42
CA SER A 203 -13.71 -15.80 9.35
C SER A 203 -12.39 -15.18 8.92
N LEU A 204 -12.31 -13.84 8.81
CA LEU A 204 -11.07 -13.16 8.47
C LEU A 204 -9.99 -13.32 9.57
N PHE A 205 -10.38 -13.30 10.84
CA PHE A 205 -9.48 -13.57 11.95
C PHE A 205 -8.93 -14.99 11.93
N ASP A 206 -9.76 -15.99 11.62
CA ASP A 206 -9.33 -17.39 11.52
C ASP A 206 -8.23 -17.59 10.46
N HIS A 207 -8.22 -16.73 9.42
CA HIS A 207 -7.25 -16.78 8.32
C HIS A 207 -6.08 -15.79 8.50
N THR A 208 -6.03 -15.04 9.60
CA THR A 208 -4.95 -14.09 9.92
C THR A 208 -4.30 -14.43 11.27
N PRO A 209 -3.68 -15.62 11.42
CA PRO A 209 -3.15 -16.11 12.70
C PRO A 209 -2.02 -15.26 13.28
N GLN A 210 -1.33 -14.45 12.46
CA GLN A 210 -0.24 -13.56 12.89
C GLN A 210 -0.72 -12.13 13.22
N LEU A 211 -2.03 -11.88 13.21
CA LEU A 211 -2.59 -10.55 13.42
C LEU A 211 -2.28 -10.02 14.82
N TYR A 212 -1.45 -8.97 14.92
CA TYR A 212 -1.11 -8.33 16.18
C TYR A 212 -1.80 -6.97 16.34
N HIS A 213 -2.11 -6.29 15.23
CA HIS A 213 -2.72 -4.95 15.22
C HIS A 213 -4.00 -4.91 14.39
N PHE A 214 -5.05 -4.33 14.95
CA PHE A 214 -6.34 -4.21 14.28
C PHE A 214 -6.88 -2.77 14.39
N THR A 215 -7.28 -2.20 13.25
CA THR A 215 -7.92 -0.89 13.17
C THR A 215 -9.35 -1.05 12.68
N LEU A 216 -10.30 -0.46 13.40
CA LEU A 216 -11.72 -0.48 13.06
C LEU A 216 -12.40 0.84 13.41
N LYS A 217 -13.56 1.10 12.79
CA LYS A 217 -14.33 2.31 13.05
C LYS A 217 -15.25 2.18 14.25
N ILE A 218 -16.01 1.09 14.32
CA ILE A 218 -17.03 0.86 15.35
C ILE A 218 -16.84 -0.55 15.90
N LEU A 219 -16.76 -0.67 17.22
CA LEU A 219 -16.70 -1.96 17.90
C LEU A 219 -18.13 -2.48 18.08
N ASN A 220 -18.40 -3.69 17.57
CA ASN A 220 -19.65 -4.38 17.82
C ASN A 220 -19.50 -5.27 19.07
N PRO A 221 -20.49 -5.27 19.99
CA PRO A 221 -20.55 -6.17 21.16
C PRO A 221 -20.22 -7.64 20.87
N LEU A 222 -20.62 -8.10 19.69
CA LEU A 222 -20.59 -9.50 19.28
C LEU A 222 -19.23 -9.87 18.67
N PHE A 223 -18.31 -8.92 18.53
CA PHE A 223 -16.97 -9.19 18.08
C PHE A 223 -16.16 -9.88 19.19
N VAL A 224 -15.49 -10.96 18.82
CA VAL A 224 -14.56 -11.68 19.66
C VAL A 224 -13.20 -11.44 19.03
N LEU A 225 -12.37 -10.67 19.72
CA LEU A 225 -11.04 -10.36 19.20
C LEU A 225 -10.11 -11.57 19.38
N PRO A 226 -9.19 -11.81 18.44
CA PRO A 226 -8.25 -12.93 18.54
C PRO A 226 -7.31 -12.74 19.73
N ARG A 227 -6.95 -13.83 20.43
CA ARG A 227 -6.09 -13.76 21.62
C ARG A 227 -4.68 -13.24 21.36
N GLN A 228 -4.20 -13.37 20.13
CA GLN A 228 -2.91 -12.86 19.68
C GLN A 228 -2.91 -11.35 19.42
N LEU A 229 -4.08 -10.72 19.38
CA LEU A 229 -4.20 -9.29 19.13
C LEU A 229 -3.68 -8.53 20.37
N ARG A 230 -2.67 -7.68 20.16
CA ARG A 230 -2.05 -6.86 21.21
C ARG A 230 -2.27 -5.38 21.02
N SER A 231 -2.59 -4.96 19.80
CA SER A 231 -2.78 -3.56 19.48
C SER A 231 -4.11 -3.32 18.78
N CYS A 232 -4.85 -2.31 19.23
CA CYS A 232 -6.13 -1.93 18.68
C CYS A 232 -6.19 -0.43 18.44
N LYS A 233 -6.75 -0.02 17.30
CA LYS A 233 -7.08 1.37 17.02
C LYS A 233 -8.57 1.51 16.69
N LEU A 234 -9.28 2.33 17.46
CA LEU A 234 -10.72 2.58 17.28
C LEU A 234 -10.98 4.01 16.79
N GLU A 235 -11.52 4.15 15.58
CA GLU A 235 -11.91 5.42 14.94
C GLU A 235 -13.42 5.68 15.09
N ASN A 236 -13.93 5.71 16.33
CA ASN A 236 -15.37 5.83 16.64
C ASN A 236 -16.05 7.14 16.20
N ASN A 237 -15.32 8.11 15.64
CA ASN A 237 -15.83 9.40 15.15
C ASN A 237 -16.78 10.13 16.13
N GLY A 238 -16.54 10.03 17.44
CA GLY A 238 -17.42 10.67 18.44
C GLY A 238 -18.74 9.94 18.65
N GLN A 239 -18.73 8.61 18.52
CA GLN A 239 -19.78 7.76 19.09
C GLN A 239 -19.41 7.38 20.51
N SER A 240 -20.40 7.44 21.41
CA SER A 240 -20.23 7.02 22.80
C SER A 240 -19.79 5.56 22.88
N ILE A 241 -18.83 5.31 23.76
CA ILE A 241 -18.30 3.97 24.01
C ILE A 241 -18.91 3.48 25.32
N ASP A 242 -19.53 2.31 25.28
CA ASP A 242 -19.79 1.53 26.49
C ASP A 242 -18.45 0.95 26.97
N VAL A 243 -17.94 1.51 28.07
CA VAL A 243 -16.62 1.15 28.60
C VAL A 243 -16.59 -0.29 29.13
N ASP A 244 -17.67 -0.76 29.76
CA ASP A 244 -17.73 -2.12 30.31
C ASP A 244 -17.65 -3.14 29.17
N GLN A 245 -18.44 -2.93 28.13
CA GLN A 245 -18.43 -3.77 26.95
C GLN A 245 -17.08 -3.70 26.22
N PHE A 246 -16.54 -2.50 26.03
CA PHE A 246 -15.26 -2.31 25.35
C PHE A 246 -14.12 -3.03 26.07
N CYS A 247 -14.02 -2.88 27.40
CA CYS A 247 -12.99 -3.54 28.20
C CYS A 247 -13.14 -5.06 28.18
N SER A 248 -14.37 -5.58 28.12
CA SER A 248 -14.58 -7.04 28.01
C SER A 248 -13.99 -7.61 26.70
N ILE A 249 -14.19 -6.90 25.58
CA ILE A 249 -13.74 -7.31 24.24
C ILE A 249 -12.24 -7.10 24.08
N CYS A 250 -11.71 -5.99 24.59
CA CYS A 250 -10.32 -5.57 24.44
C CYS A 250 -9.43 -5.95 25.64
N SER A 251 -9.86 -6.92 26.46
CA SER A 251 -9.21 -7.29 27.72
C SER A 251 -7.73 -7.69 27.60
N SER A 252 -7.29 -8.19 26.44
CA SER A 252 -5.91 -8.62 26.18
C SER A 252 -5.04 -7.62 25.39
N ILE A 253 -5.53 -6.39 25.20
CA ILE A 253 -4.85 -5.34 24.44
C ILE A 253 -3.78 -4.66 25.30
N GLU A 254 -2.56 -4.58 24.76
CA GLU A 254 -1.40 -3.91 25.33
C GLU A 254 -1.24 -2.48 24.80
N HIS A 255 -1.68 -2.21 23.57
CA HIS A 255 -1.53 -0.91 22.92
C HIS A 255 -2.84 -0.42 22.32
N LEU A 256 -3.39 0.66 22.88
CA LEU A 256 -4.67 1.22 22.45
C LEU A 256 -4.52 2.63 21.85
N ASP A 257 -5.10 2.87 20.67
CA ASP A 257 -5.29 4.20 20.09
C ASP A 257 -6.81 4.44 19.92
N ILE A 258 -7.38 5.39 20.65
CA ILE A 258 -8.82 5.56 20.75
C ILE A 258 -9.22 7.03 20.82
N THR A 259 -10.32 7.36 20.13
CA THR A 259 -10.97 8.66 20.28
C THR A 259 -11.98 8.62 21.42
N VAL A 260 -11.85 9.55 22.37
CA VAL A 260 -12.68 9.63 23.58
C VAL A 260 -13.26 11.02 23.74
N GLU A 261 -14.45 11.08 24.34
CA GLU A 261 -15.23 12.32 24.49
C GLU A 261 -15.11 12.95 25.87
N SER A 262 -14.74 12.16 26.88
CA SER A 262 -14.69 12.62 28.27
C SER A 262 -13.51 12.04 29.04
N LYS A 263 -13.15 12.74 30.14
CA LYS A 263 -12.08 12.33 31.05
C LYS A 263 -12.46 11.07 31.82
N GLU A 264 -13.74 10.87 32.12
CA GLU A 264 -14.26 9.72 32.86
C GLU A 264 -14.02 8.42 32.08
N ILE A 265 -14.24 8.45 30.76
CA ILE A 265 -13.93 7.32 29.87
C ILE A 265 -12.43 7.03 29.87
N MET A 266 -11.58 8.06 29.82
CA MET A 266 -10.12 7.86 29.87
C MET A 266 -9.69 7.13 31.14
N ILE A 267 -10.16 7.60 32.30
CA ILE A 267 -9.84 6.99 33.60
C ILE A 267 -10.34 5.55 33.63
N ALA A 268 -11.59 5.31 33.23
CA ALA A 268 -12.19 3.98 33.26
C ALA A 268 -11.47 2.98 32.33
N LEU A 269 -10.95 3.42 31.18
CA LEU A 269 -10.15 2.57 30.29
C LEU A 269 -8.79 2.22 30.90
N ILE A 270 -8.11 3.20 31.53
CA ILE A 270 -6.82 2.98 32.20
C ILE A 270 -6.97 2.00 33.37
N ASP A 271 -8.01 2.16 34.19
CA ASP A 271 -8.19 1.38 35.40
C ASP A 271 -8.61 -0.08 35.11
N ARG A 272 -9.26 -0.33 33.95
CA ARG A 272 -9.91 -1.63 33.66
C ARG A 272 -9.18 -2.48 32.62
N LEU A 273 -8.27 -1.91 31.83
CA LEU A 273 -7.48 -2.66 30.87
C LEU A 273 -6.15 -3.08 31.53
N GLU A 274 -6.18 -4.23 32.21
CA GLU A 274 -5.07 -4.70 33.07
C GLU A 274 -3.74 -4.91 32.33
N HIS A 275 -3.78 -5.21 31.03
CA HIS A 275 -2.60 -5.49 30.21
C HIS A 275 -2.09 -4.28 29.43
N LEU A 276 -2.68 -3.10 29.63
CA LEU A 276 -2.36 -1.91 28.84
C LEU A 276 -0.96 -1.37 29.17
N GLU A 277 -0.08 -1.38 28.18
CA GLU A 277 1.28 -0.82 28.26
C GLU A 277 1.36 0.59 27.67
N SER A 278 0.52 0.89 26.66
CA SER A 278 0.50 2.18 25.96
C SER A 278 -0.92 2.55 25.56
N ILE A 279 -1.28 3.81 25.77
CA ILE A 279 -2.54 4.37 25.32
C ILE A 279 -2.37 5.74 24.67
N VAL A 280 -3.03 5.93 23.53
CA VAL A 280 -3.13 7.21 22.84
C VAL A 280 -4.58 7.63 22.84
N PHE A 281 -4.89 8.70 23.59
CA PHE A 281 -6.19 9.34 23.53
C PHE A 281 -6.20 10.41 22.44
N ARG A 282 -7.13 10.28 21.50
CA ARG A 282 -7.48 11.35 20.56
C ARG A 282 -8.70 12.07 21.11
N LEU A 283 -8.57 13.37 21.33
CA LEU A 283 -9.69 14.19 21.77
C LEU A 283 -10.61 14.42 20.56
N GLY A 284 -11.83 13.90 20.64
CA GLY A 284 -12.85 14.21 19.64
C GLY A 284 -13.10 15.72 19.60
N ASN A 285 -13.35 16.28 18.41
CA ASN A 285 -13.84 17.65 18.32
C ASN A 285 -15.19 17.70 19.02
N VAL A 286 -15.22 18.19 20.25
CA VAL A 286 -16.45 18.62 20.91
C VAL A 286 -16.97 19.75 20.04
N ALA A 287 -17.92 19.45 19.15
CA ALA A 287 -18.72 20.50 18.53
C ALA A 287 -19.29 21.29 19.70
N LYS A 288 -18.86 22.56 19.84
CA LYS A 288 -19.41 23.47 20.84
C LYS A 288 -20.92 23.46 20.66
N ALA A 289 -21.62 22.95 21.68
CA ALA A 289 -23.06 23.13 21.83
C ALA A 289 -23.41 24.62 21.86
#